data_AF-A0A7X3TLA4-F1
#
_entry.id   AF-A0A7X3TLA4-F1
#
_cell.length_a   1.000
_cell.length_b   1.000
_cell.length_c   1.000
_cell.angle_alpha   90.00
_cell.angle_beta   90.00
_cell.angle_gamma   90.00
#
_symmetry.space_group_name_H-M   'P 1'
#
loop_
_entity.id
_entity.type
_entity.pdbx_description
1 polymer ?
#
loop_
_entity_poly.entity_id
_entity_poly.type
_entity_poly.pdbx_seq_one_letter_code
_entity_poly.pdbx_strand_id
1 'polypeptide(L)' 'MKFENGGEEGVPRTFIRCTDPEMPFSGIRDHAMFAKEHPAWRYEELATGHDAMVTEPQACADLILAAARSS' A
#
# COMPACT_ATOMS: atom_id res chain seq x y z
N MET A 1 14.33 4.10 18.09
CA MET A 1 13.35 4.95 17.40
C MET A 1 14.04 5.69 16.28
N LYS A 2 13.68 5.33 15.05
CA LYS A 2 14.06 6.04 13.81
C LYS A 2 12.77 5.97 12.99
N PHE A 3 12.18 7.05 12.50
CA PHE A 3 12.65 8.41 12.36
C PHE A 3 11.52 9.44 12.64
N GLU A 4 11.87 10.73 12.51
CA GLU A 4 11.03 11.86 12.06
C GLU A 4 10.90 11.93 10.52
N ASN A 5 11.58 11.12 9.69
CA ASN A 5 11.31 10.94 8.24
C ASN A 5 11.90 9.65 7.63
N GLY A 6 11.40 8.51 8.10
CA GLY A 6 11.77 7.16 7.71
C GLY A 6 11.27 6.19 8.78
N GLY A 7 10.73 5.04 8.39
CA GLY A 7 10.04 4.18 9.34
C GLY A 7 10.97 3.49 10.35
N GLU A 8 10.36 2.86 11.35
CA GLU A 8 11.08 1.95 12.25
C GLU A 8 11.79 0.84 11.44
N GLU A 9 13.05 0.61 11.79
CA GLU A 9 13.88 -0.41 11.15
C GLU A 9 13.36 -1.80 11.56
N GLY A 10 13.18 -2.69 10.59
CA GLY A 10 12.58 -4.01 10.83
C GLY A 10 11.05 -4.05 10.85
N VAL A 11 10.34 -2.92 10.78
CA VAL A 11 8.88 -2.94 10.59
C VAL A 11 8.55 -3.28 9.14
N PRO A 12 7.74 -4.33 8.90
CA PRO A 12 7.32 -4.70 7.55
C PRO A 12 6.48 -3.62 6.88
N ARG A 13 6.71 -3.44 5.59
CA ARG A 13 6.10 -2.37 4.79
C ARG A 13 5.30 -3.01 3.68
N THR A 14 4.04 -2.63 3.56
CA THR A 14 3.17 -3.07 2.47
C THR A 14 2.61 -1.86 1.76
N PHE A 15 2.71 -1.84 0.43
CA PHE A 15 2.06 -0.86 -0.43
C PHE A 15 0.88 -1.54 -1.14
N ILE A 16 -0.33 -0.99 -0.97
CA ILE A 16 -1.54 -1.45 -1.65
C ILE A 16 -1.91 -0.41 -2.70
N ARG A 17 -1.81 -0.75 -3.99
CA ARG A 17 -2.16 0.15 -5.10
C ARG A 17 -3.60 -0.09 -5.54
N CYS A 18 -4.42 0.96 -5.51
CA CYS A 18 -5.74 0.99 -6.14
C CYS A 18 -5.59 1.32 -7.64
N THR A 19 -6.15 0.51 -8.53
CA THR A 19 -5.83 0.57 -9.97
C THR A 19 -7.00 0.92 -10.90
N ASP A 20 -8.26 0.92 -10.44
CA ASP A 20 -9.43 1.12 -11.32
C ASP A 20 -10.65 1.78 -10.63
N PRO A 21 -10.91 3.08 -10.85
CA PRO A 21 -10.10 4.00 -11.63
C PRO A 21 -8.83 4.39 -10.86
N GLU A 22 -7.71 4.44 -11.58
CA GLU A 22 -6.49 5.03 -11.02
C GLU A 22 -6.71 6.51 -10.68
N MET A 23 -6.24 6.92 -9.50
CA MET A 23 -6.34 8.32 -9.07
C MET A 23 -5.37 9.21 -9.88
N PRO A 24 -5.89 10.16 -10.68
CA PRO A 24 -5.04 11.01 -11.52
C PRO A 24 -4.27 12.05 -10.68
N PHE A 25 -3.12 12.50 -11.19
CA PHE A 25 -2.29 13.59 -10.63
C PHE A 25 -1.82 13.41 -9.17
N SER A 26 -1.78 12.18 -8.68
CA SER A 26 -1.56 11.87 -7.26
C SER A 26 -0.12 11.54 -6.87
N GLY A 27 0.80 11.37 -7.84
CA GLY A 27 2.15 10.85 -7.59
C GLY A 27 2.18 9.37 -7.12
N ILE A 28 1.02 8.75 -6.90
CA ILE A 28 0.87 7.38 -6.38
C ILE A 28 1.57 6.37 -7.28
N ARG A 29 1.56 6.58 -8.60
CA ARG A 29 2.26 5.71 -9.55
C ARG A 29 3.76 5.63 -9.28
N ASP A 30 4.42 6.74 -8.95
CA ASP A 30 5.87 6.74 -8.69
C ASP A 30 6.19 6.03 -7.36
N HIS A 31 5.35 6.23 -6.35
CA HIS A 31 5.45 5.50 -5.08
C HIS A 31 5.19 4.00 -5.24
N ALA A 32 4.21 3.63 -6.07
CA ALA A 32 3.90 2.24 -6.39
C ALA A 32 5.08 1.56 -7.11
N MET A 33 5.70 2.24 -8.07
CA MET A 33 6.89 1.73 -8.76
C MET A 33 8.06 1.55 -7.78
N PHE A 34 8.33 2.55 -6.92
CA PHE A 34 9.36 2.43 -5.88
C PHE A 34 9.11 1.23 -4.97
N ALA A 35 7.89 1.08 -4.44
CA ALA A 35 7.55 -0.04 -3.55
C ALA A 35 7.62 -1.39 -4.27
N LYS A 36 7.26 -1.45 -5.55
CA LYS A 36 7.33 -2.68 -6.36
C LYS A 36 8.78 -3.10 -6.65
N GLU A 37 9.68 -2.15 -6.83
CA GLU A 37 11.10 -2.41 -7.12
C GLU A 37 11.93 -2.66 -5.85
N HIS A 38 11.49 -2.15 -4.70
CA HIS A 38 12.26 -2.22 -3.46
C HIS A 38 11.92 -3.49 -2.65
N PRO A 39 12.84 -4.46 -2.50
CA PRO A 39 12.54 -5.80 -1.94
C PRO A 39 12.10 -5.80 -0.47
N ALA A 40 12.38 -4.73 0.27
CA ALA A 40 11.90 -4.54 1.63
C ALA A 40 10.40 -4.17 1.73
N TRP A 41 9.73 -3.95 0.59
CA TRP A 41 8.31 -3.68 0.51
C TRP A 41 7.57 -4.89 -0.06
N ARG A 42 6.46 -5.25 0.56
CA ARG A 42 5.43 -6.07 -0.08
C ARG A 42 4.57 -5.14 -0.93
N TYR A 43 4.22 -5.61 -2.12
CA TYR A 43 3.40 -4.87 -3.06
C TYR A 43 2.15 -5.67 -3.41
N GLU A 44 0.99 -5.05 -3.25
CA GLU A 44 -0.33 -5.63 -3.54
C GLU A 44 -1.14 -4.65 -4.41
N GLU A 45 -2.07 -5.17 -5.20
CA GLU A 45 -2.98 -4.35 -6.00
C GLU A 45 -4.43 -4.68 -5.66
N LEU A 46 -5.29 -3.66 -5.74
CA LEU A 46 -6.73 -3.79 -5.63
C LEU A 46 -7.39 -3.05 -6.80
N ALA A 47 -8.21 -3.76 -7.57
CA ALA A 47 -8.92 -3.19 -8.72
C ALA A 47 -10.12 -2.35 -8.26
N THR A 48 -9.84 -1.19 -7.67
CA THR A 48 -10.82 -0.21 -7.20
C THR A 48 -10.24 1.20 -7.25
N GLY A 49 -11.07 2.20 -6.94
CA GLY A 49 -10.68 3.60 -6.83
C GLY A 49 -9.93 3.92 -5.54
N HIS A 50 -9.48 5.17 -5.38
CA HIS A 50 -8.67 5.58 -4.22
C HIS A 50 -9.33 5.28 -2.86
N ASP A 51 -10.64 5.49 -2.77
CA ASP A 51 -11.39 5.34 -1.53
C ASP A 51 -11.81 3.87 -1.29
N ALA A 52 -10.87 2.94 -1.42
CA ALA A 52 -11.09 1.49 -1.30
C ALA A 52 -11.74 1.08 0.03
N MET A 53 -11.48 1.82 1.11
CA MET A 53 -12.13 1.58 2.41
C MET A 53 -13.64 1.91 2.42
N VAL A 54 -14.11 2.67 1.42
CA VAL A 54 -15.52 3.05 1.25
C VAL A 54 -16.16 2.22 0.13
N THR A 55 -15.48 2.09 -1.01
CA THR A 55 -16.02 1.41 -2.19
C THR A 55 -15.91 -0.10 -2.10
N GLU A 56 -14.83 -0.62 -1.52
CA GLU A 56 -14.52 -2.05 -1.41
C GLU A 56 -14.05 -2.42 0.02
N PRO A 57 -14.86 -2.13 1.05
CA PRO A 57 -14.42 -2.18 2.45
C PRO A 57 -13.89 -3.55 2.87
N GLN A 58 -14.52 -4.63 2.40
CA GLN A 58 -14.10 -5.99 2.74
C GLN A 58 -12.75 -6.34 2.12
N ALA A 59 -12.58 -6.10 0.81
CA ALA A 59 -11.32 -6.39 0.12
C ALA A 59 -10.16 -5.54 0.67
N CYS A 60 -10.43 -4.27 1.00
CA CYS A 60 -9.48 -3.39 1.67
C CYS A 60 -9.08 -3.95 3.05
N ALA A 61 -10.06 -4.35 3.88
CA ALA A 61 -9.81 -4.94 5.20
C ALA A 61 -9.01 -6.25 5.10
N ASP A 62 -9.30 -7.10 4.13
CA ASP A 62 -8.60 -8.36 3.93
C ASP A 62 -7.11 -8.14 3.63
N LEU A 63 -6.77 -7.17 2.78
CA LEU A 63 -5.38 -6.80 2.49
C LEU A 63 -4.67 -6.21 3.71
N ILE A 64 -5.34 -5.36 4.49
CA ILE A 64 -4.79 -4.79 5.73
C ILE A 64 -4.53 -5.89 6.76
N LEU A 65 -5.46 -6.82 6.96
CA LEU A 65 -5.29 -7.95 7.86
C LEU A 65 -4.17 -8.89 7.39
N ALA A 66 -4.04 -9.11 6.09
CA ALA A 66 -2.93 -9.90 5.52
C ALA A 66 -1.58 -9.21 5.74
N ALA A 67 -1.51 -7.88 5.62
CA ALA A 67 -0.31 -7.11 5.90
C ALA A 67 0.09 -7.21 7.38
N ALA A 68 -0.88 -7.03 8.30
CA ALA A 68 -0.63 -7.11 9.75
C ALA A 68 -0.17 -8.48 10.24
N ARG A 69 -0.63 -9.57 9.60
CA ARG A 69 -0.20 -10.94 9.93
C ARG A 69 1.19 -11.30 9.39
N SER A 70 1.69 -10.53 8.44
CA SER A 70 3.00 -10.74 7.82
C SER A 70 4.13 -10.02 8.58
N SER A 71 3.84 -9.59 9.82
CA SER A 71 4.74 -8.86 10.72
C SER A 71 5.19 -9.61 11.95
#